data_AF-A0A5J5DD84-F1
#
_entry.id   AF-A0A5J5DD84-F1
#
_cell.length_a   1.000
_cell.length_b   1.000
_cell.length_c   1.000
_cell.angle_alpha   90.00
_cell.angle_beta   90.00
_cell.angle_gamma   90.00
#
_symmetry.space_group_name_H-M   'P 1'
#
loop_
_entity.id
_entity.type
_entity.pdbx_description
1 polymer ?
#
loop_
_entity_poly.entity_id
_entity_poly.type
_entity_poly.pdbx_seq_one_letter_code
_entity_poly.pdbx_strand_id
1 'polypeptide(L)'
;KYFGEQIGLYFAWLGVYTQLLIPPSVLGIIVFLYGIFTVDDNVPSKETCDDNLNITMCPLCDVVCDYWRLSTVCSLARASYLFDNGATVLFAIFMSLWAACFLEHWKRRQMCLKHTWDLTSLEDEEEELRPEYEEALQEKKDKVKAASKKKLIHAGEGIDGEKDQMLASQEPDSLDIEDHLSGFLINVSTLLLLIFVTFSAVFGVAVYRICMLSVWSMNPDAEAKASVRMTVTTTGIILNMLVVLVLEEVYGAIAVWLTELELPKTKEEFEEKLIFKSFFLKSMNAFAPIFYVAFFKGRFGGRPGDYVYVFGDYRMEECAPPGCLIELCIQLSMIMLGKQLIQNNVFEVLIPKLKKMYRTIQEEKVKKRAAENEENNTEEKRPKQQYDKDYTLEPFEGVTPEYME
;
A
#
# COMPACT_ATOMS: atom_id res chain seq x y z
N LYS A 1 9.82 21.79 19.05
CA LYS A 1 10.94 22.75 19.30
C LYS A 1 12.20 22.43 18.50
N TYR A 2 12.78 21.23 18.57
CA TYR A 2 14.00 20.92 17.80
C TYR A 2 13.71 20.64 16.32
N PHE A 3 12.72 19.79 16.02
CA PHE A 3 12.39 19.34 14.67
C PHE A 3 11.25 20.12 13.99
N GLY A 4 10.77 21.21 14.60
CA GLY A 4 9.56 21.91 14.12
C GLY A 4 8.25 21.19 14.45
N GLU A 5 7.17 21.69 13.86
CA GLU A 5 5.78 21.37 14.17
C GLU A 5 5.28 20.16 13.38
N GLN A 6 5.68 20.02 12.11
CA GLN A 6 5.28 18.89 11.24
C GLN A 6 5.70 17.53 11.85
N ILE A 7 6.98 17.38 12.19
CA ILE A 7 7.51 16.17 12.84
C ILE A 7 6.94 16.02 14.25
N GLY A 8 6.75 17.13 14.98
CA GLY A 8 6.14 17.11 16.30
C GLY A 8 4.71 16.59 16.29
N LEU A 9 3.92 16.95 15.27
CA LEU A 9 2.54 16.52 15.11
C LEU A 9 2.46 15.01 14.81
N TYR A 10 3.38 14.49 14.00
CA TYR A 10 3.49 13.06 13.71
C TYR A 10 3.68 12.23 14.98
N PHE A 11 4.67 12.58 15.80
CA PHE A 11 4.91 11.86 17.06
C PHE A 11 3.77 12.05 18.07
N ALA A 12 3.10 13.21 18.06
CA ALA A 12 1.92 13.43 18.90
C ALA A 12 0.75 12.54 18.47
N TRP A 13 0.50 12.39 17.16
CA TRP A 13 -0.49 11.48 16.60
C TRP A 13 -0.17 10.03 16.94
N LEU A 14 1.06 9.59 16.63
CA LEU A 14 1.52 8.23 16.87
C LEU A 14 1.45 7.86 18.37
N GLY A 15 1.78 8.80 19.25
CA GLY A 15 1.67 8.60 20.70
C GLY A 15 0.23 8.40 21.17
N VAL A 16 -0.71 9.21 20.67
CA VAL A 16 -2.14 9.07 20.98
C VAL A 16 -2.70 7.77 20.40
N TYR A 17 -2.33 7.44 19.17
CA TYR A 17 -2.73 6.20 18.50
C TYR A 17 -2.27 4.99 19.31
N THR A 18 -1.00 4.94 19.72
CA THR A 18 -0.44 3.86 20.53
C THR A 18 -1.14 3.73 21.89
N GLN A 19 -1.40 4.85 22.59
CA GLN A 19 -2.10 4.85 23.87
C GLN A 19 -3.54 4.33 23.74
N LEU A 20 -4.25 4.73 22.69
CA LEU A 20 -5.62 4.30 22.43
C LEU A 20 -5.69 2.89 21.84
N LEU A 21 -4.59 2.31 21.35
CA LEU A 21 -4.54 0.92 20.91
C LEU A 21 -4.50 -0.07 22.09
N ILE A 22 -4.11 0.38 23.29
CA ILE A 22 -4.01 -0.49 24.48
C ILE A 22 -5.33 -1.19 24.83
N PRO A 23 -6.50 -0.50 24.94
CA PRO A 23 -7.75 -1.18 25.26
C PRO A 23 -8.20 -2.22 24.22
N PRO A 24 -8.17 -1.94 22.89
CA PRO A 24 -8.39 -2.96 21.87
C PRO A 24 -7.45 -4.16 21.98
N SER A 25 -6.16 -3.95 22.23
CA SER A 25 -5.20 -5.06 22.37
C SER A 25 -5.52 -5.94 23.57
N VAL A 26 -5.84 -5.34 24.73
CA VAL A 26 -6.23 -6.10 25.93
C VAL A 26 -7.50 -6.89 25.69
N LEU A 27 -8.54 -6.26 25.11
CA LEU A 27 -9.79 -6.94 24.80
C LEU A 27 -9.60 -8.05 23.75
N GLY A 28 -8.78 -7.81 22.73
CA GLY A 28 -8.44 -8.80 21.70
C GLY A 28 -7.74 -10.03 22.29
N ILE A 29 -6.79 -9.85 23.22
CA ILE A 29 -6.15 -10.95 23.94
C ILE A 29 -7.17 -11.73 24.77
N ILE A 30 -8.08 -11.05 25.47
CA ILE A 30 -9.14 -11.71 26.26
C ILE A 30 -10.04 -12.56 25.36
N VAL A 31 -10.46 -12.04 24.21
CA VAL A 31 -11.30 -12.76 23.24
C VAL A 31 -10.57 -13.95 22.62
N PHE A 32 -9.27 -13.80 22.33
CA PHE A 32 -8.44 -14.90 21.83
C PHE A 32 -8.24 -16.01 22.88
N LEU A 33 -7.96 -15.63 24.13
CA LEU A 33 -7.87 -16.58 25.24
C LEU A 33 -9.19 -17.31 25.49
N TYR A 34 -10.32 -16.60 25.40
CA TYR A 34 -11.65 -17.21 25.45
C TYR A 34 -11.80 -18.29 24.37
N GLY A 35 -11.43 -17.99 23.12
CA GLY A 35 -11.43 -18.97 22.03
C GLY A 35 -10.56 -20.20 22.31
N ILE A 36 -9.37 -20.02 22.89
CA ILE A 36 -8.49 -21.14 23.28
C ILE A 36 -9.15 -22.01 24.35
N PHE A 37 -9.77 -21.42 25.37
CA PHE A 37 -10.37 -22.19 26.45
C PHE A 37 -11.64 -22.93 26.02
N THR A 38 -12.39 -22.43 25.02
CA THR A 38 -13.64 -23.05 24.56
C THR A 38 -13.50 -23.91 23.30
N VAL A 39 -12.31 -24.01 22.69
CA VAL A 39 -12.09 -24.77 21.44
C VAL A 39 -12.43 -26.24 21.58
N ASP A 40 -12.09 -26.82 22.73
CA ASP A 40 -12.33 -28.24 23.02
C ASP A 40 -13.77 -28.51 23.47
N ASP A 41 -14.63 -27.49 23.60
CA ASP A 41 -16.05 -27.65 23.94
C ASP A 41 -16.98 -27.45 22.73
N ASN A 42 -16.46 -26.91 21.64
CA ASN A 42 -17.24 -26.60 20.44
C ASN A 42 -17.69 -27.87 19.69
N VAL A 43 -19.02 -28.06 19.56
CA VAL A 43 -19.61 -29.25 18.92
C VAL A 43 -19.20 -29.41 17.44
N PRO A 44 -19.28 -28.38 16.57
CA PRO A 44 -18.85 -28.51 15.17
C PRO A 44 -17.37 -28.89 15.00
N SER A 45 -16.49 -28.37 15.86
CA SER A 45 -15.07 -28.73 15.83
C SER A 45 -14.86 -30.18 16.29
N LYS A 46 -15.61 -30.67 17.28
CA LYS A 46 -15.60 -32.08 17.69
C LYS A 46 -16.07 -33.00 16.59
N GLU A 47 -17.19 -32.69 15.94
CA GLU A 47 -17.73 -33.50 14.84
C GLU A 47 -16.78 -33.54 13.64
N THR A 48 -16.13 -32.43 13.31
CA THR A 48 -15.13 -32.39 12.22
C THR A 48 -13.91 -33.24 12.55
N CYS A 49 -13.51 -33.31 13.82
CA CYS A 49 -12.35 -34.05 14.29
C CYS A 49 -12.65 -35.51 14.69
N ASP A 50 -13.90 -35.97 14.63
CA ASP A 50 -14.27 -37.33 15.01
C ASP A 50 -14.06 -38.29 13.84
N ASP A 51 -13.04 -39.15 13.96
CA ASP A 51 -12.73 -40.17 12.95
C ASP A 51 -13.82 -41.25 12.83
N ASN A 52 -14.70 -41.41 13.83
CA ASN A 52 -15.74 -42.44 13.81
C ASN A 52 -16.86 -42.14 12.80
N LEU A 53 -17.08 -40.86 12.48
CA LEU A 53 -18.14 -40.44 11.56
C LEU A 53 -17.84 -40.80 10.10
N ASN A 54 -16.60 -41.20 9.75
CA ASN A 54 -16.19 -41.70 8.43
C ASN A 54 -16.75 -40.90 7.23
N ILE A 55 -16.85 -39.57 7.37
CA ILE A 55 -17.44 -38.71 6.35
C ILE A 55 -16.45 -38.48 5.21
N THR A 56 -16.79 -38.94 4.01
CA THR A 56 -16.02 -38.73 2.77
C THR A 56 -16.54 -37.51 2.00
N MET A 57 -15.64 -36.59 1.71
CA MET A 57 -15.89 -35.37 0.93
C MET A 57 -15.63 -35.60 -0.56
N CYS A 58 -16.31 -34.83 -1.41
CA CYS A 58 -16.13 -34.85 -2.85
C CYS A 58 -14.72 -34.38 -3.28
N PRO A 59 -14.23 -34.86 -4.43
CA PRO A 59 -12.94 -34.42 -4.96
C PRO A 59 -12.97 -32.95 -5.35
N LEU A 60 -11.84 -32.28 -5.11
CA LEU A 60 -11.65 -30.84 -5.33
C LEU A 60 -11.36 -30.50 -6.80
N CYS A 61 -10.95 -31.48 -7.59
CA CYS A 61 -10.66 -31.34 -9.00
C CYS A 61 -11.23 -32.52 -9.80
N ASP A 62 -11.44 -32.31 -11.09
CA ASP A 62 -12.32 -33.17 -11.88
C ASP A 62 -11.66 -34.50 -12.29
N VAL A 63 -10.34 -34.53 -12.53
CA VAL A 63 -9.66 -35.70 -13.15
C VAL A 63 -8.67 -36.40 -12.22
N VAL A 64 -7.95 -35.66 -11.38
CA VAL A 64 -6.74 -36.14 -10.67
C VAL A 64 -6.83 -36.07 -9.14
N CYS A 65 -8.00 -35.73 -8.60
CA CYS A 65 -8.23 -35.66 -7.15
C CYS A 65 -9.03 -36.86 -6.65
N ASP A 66 -8.52 -37.49 -5.60
CA ASP A 66 -9.24 -38.56 -4.89
C ASP A 66 -10.25 -37.98 -3.89
N TYR A 67 -11.19 -38.83 -3.46
CA TYR A 67 -12.06 -38.53 -2.31
C TYR A 67 -11.21 -38.43 -1.05
N TRP A 68 -11.55 -37.47 -0.18
CA TRP A 68 -10.79 -37.18 1.03
C TRP A 68 -11.68 -37.19 2.26
N ARG A 69 -11.11 -37.45 3.44
CA ARG A 69 -11.85 -37.55 4.70
C ARG A 69 -11.93 -36.19 5.41
N LEU A 70 -13.08 -35.88 5.98
CA LEU A 70 -13.28 -34.62 6.69
C LEU A 70 -12.32 -34.42 7.87
N SER A 71 -11.97 -35.48 8.60
CA SER A 71 -11.07 -35.43 9.76
C SER A 71 -9.65 -34.95 9.45
N THR A 72 -9.22 -35.02 8.18
CA THR A 72 -7.93 -34.47 7.74
C THR A 72 -7.81 -32.95 7.92
N VAL A 73 -8.94 -32.23 8.02
CA VAL A 73 -9.01 -30.77 8.14
C VAL A 73 -9.31 -30.34 9.60
N CYS A 74 -9.18 -31.26 10.56
CA CYS A 74 -9.43 -31.00 11.98
C CYS A 74 -8.60 -29.82 12.54
N SER A 75 -7.31 -29.74 12.21
CA SER A 75 -6.44 -28.65 12.66
C SER A 75 -6.91 -27.28 12.18
N LEU A 76 -7.32 -27.19 10.92
CA LEU A 76 -7.86 -25.96 10.32
C LEU A 76 -9.22 -25.59 10.94
N ALA A 77 -10.07 -26.58 11.24
CA ALA A 77 -11.37 -26.35 11.89
C ALA A 77 -11.22 -25.83 13.32
N ARG A 78 -10.28 -26.38 14.10
CA ARG A 78 -9.94 -25.87 15.44
C ARG A 78 -9.36 -24.46 15.37
N ALA A 79 -8.45 -24.21 14.44
CA ALA A 79 -7.88 -22.88 14.24
C ALA A 79 -8.98 -21.87 13.85
N SER A 80 -9.89 -22.22 12.94
CA SER A 80 -10.97 -21.33 12.48
C SER A 80 -11.83 -20.85 13.65
N TYR A 81 -12.19 -21.75 14.57
CA TYR A 81 -12.98 -21.40 15.76
C TYR A 81 -12.26 -20.42 16.71
N LEU A 82 -10.92 -20.42 16.77
CA LEU A 82 -10.18 -19.45 17.58
C LEU A 82 -10.47 -18.01 17.13
N PHE A 83 -10.69 -17.79 15.84
CA PHE A 83 -10.98 -16.48 15.25
C PHE A 83 -12.48 -16.25 15.00
N ASP A 84 -13.27 -17.31 14.82
CA ASP A 84 -14.71 -17.27 14.59
C ASP A 84 -15.47 -17.84 15.80
N ASN A 85 -15.48 -17.06 16.89
CA ASN A 85 -16.19 -17.40 18.12
C ASN A 85 -17.23 -16.32 18.44
N GLY A 86 -18.23 -16.64 19.27
CA GLY A 86 -19.29 -15.67 19.61
C GLY A 86 -18.80 -14.35 20.23
N ALA A 87 -17.63 -14.35 20.88
CA ALA A 87 -17.05 -13.14 21.46
C ALA A 87 -16.40 -12.21 20.41
N THR A 88 -16.00 -12.72 19.24
CA THR A 88 -15.45 -11.88 18.15
C THR A 88 -16.49 -10.94 17.57
N VAL A 89 -17.78 -11.29 17.62
CA VAL A 89 -18.89 -10.39 17.25
C VAL A 89 -18.94 -9.17 18.17
N LEU A 90 -18.80 -9.38 19.48
CA LEU A 90 -18.73 -8.29 20.46
C LEU A 90 -17.48 -7.43 20.25
N PHE A 91 -16.36 -8.07 19.92
CA PHE A 91 -15.13 -7.37 19.58
C PHE A 91 -15.30 -6.48 18.33
N ALA A 92 -15.98 -6.95 17.29
CA ALA A 92 -16.24 -6.16 16.07
C ALA A 92 -17.07 -4.89 16.35
N ILE A 93 -18.09 -4.99 17.22
CA ILE A 93 -18.88 -3.84 17.67
C ILE A 93 -18.00 -2.86 18.45
N PHE A 94 -17.18 -3.37 19.36
CA PHE A 94 -16.24 -2.55 20.13
C PHE A 94 -15.24 -1.84 19.22
N MET A 95 -14.66 -2.51 18.22
CA MET A 95 -13.70 -1.91 17.29
C MET A 95 -14.32 -0.78 16.46
N SER A 96 -15.59 -0.92 16.06
CA SER A 96 -16.31 0.13 15.34
C SER A 96 -16.54 1.38 16.21
N LEU A 97 -16.92 1.19 17.48
CA LEU A 97 -17.05 2.28 18.44
C LEU A 97 -15.71 2.92 18.80
N TRP A 98 -14.67 2.10 18.99
CA TRP A 98 -13.32 2.54 19.27
C TRP A 98 -12.78 3.43 18.14
N ALA A 99 -12.97 3.05 16.87
CA ALA A 99 -12.51 3.84 15.73
C ALA A 99 -13.17 5.23 15.71
N ALA A 100 -14.48 5.31 15.97
CA ALA A 100 -15.18 6.58 16.08
C ALA A 100 -14.68 7.42 17.27
N CYS A 101 -14.49 6.82 18.44
CA CYS A 101 -13.94 7.49 19.61
C CYS A 101 -12.50 7.98 19.39
N PHE A 102 -11.67 7.20 18.70
CA PHE A 102 -10.30 7.56 18.35
C PHE A 102 -10.26 8.82 17.48
N LEU A 103 -11.05 8.86 16.40
CA LEU A 103 -11.09 10.02 15.51
C LEU A 103 -11.55 11.29 16.22
N GLU A 104 -12.59 11.20 17.06
CA GLU A 104 -13.08 12.35 17.82
C GLU A 104 -12.09 12.80 18.91
N HIS A 105 -11.40 11.87 19.56
CA HIS A 105 -10.33 12.20 20.50
C HIS A 105 -9.16 12.88 19.81
N TRP A 106 -8.75 12.37 18.63
CA TRP A 106 -7.68 12.96 17.84
C TRP A 106 -8.02 14.37 17.38
N LYS A 107 -9.21 14.62 16.82
CA LYS A 107 -9.65 15.97 16.44
C LYS A 107 -9.57 16.97 17.59
N ARG A 108 -10.01 16.56 18.80
CA ARG A 108 -9.89 17.40 20.00
C ARG A 108 -8.44 17.68 20.36
N ARG A 109 -7.58 16.65 20.33
CA ARG A 109 -6.16 16.79 20.64
C ARG A 109 -5.44 17.68 19.63
N GLN A 110 -5.73 17.52 18.35
CA GLN A 110 -5.21 18.35 17.27
C GLN A 110 -5.56 19.83 17.50
N MET A 111 -6.80 20.15 17.88
CA MET A 111 -7.18 21.53 18.21
C MET A 111 -6.43 22.09 19.42
N CYS A 112 -6.23 21.31 20.49
CA CYS A 112 -5.42 21.74 21.62
C CYS A 112 -3.95 21.99 21.23
N LEU A 113 -3.39 21.17 20.34
CA LEU A 113 -2.04 21.34 19.83
C LEU A 113 -1.94 22.58 18.92
N LYS A 114 -2.92 22.81 18.03
CA LYS A 114 -3.01 24.01 17.19
C LYS A 114 -2.94 25.29 18.04
N HIS A 115 -3.68 25.33 19.15
CA HIS A 115 -3.63 26.46 20.09
C HIS A 115 -2.32 26.52 20.90
N THR A 116 -1.82 25.39 21.40
CA THR A 116 -0.61 25.39 22.26
C THR A 116 0.66 25.73 21.50
N TRP A 117 0.70 25.39 20.21
CA TRP A 117 1.82 25.66 19.31
C TRP A 117 1.61 26.94 18.47
N ASP A 118 0.54 27.69 18.72
CA ASP A 118 0.22 28.97 18.05
C ASP A 118 0.19 28.86 16.52
N LEU A 119 -0.44 27.80 16.00
CA LEU A 119 -0.49 27.48 14.56
C LEU A 119 -1.70 28.05 13.84
N THR A 120 -2.35 29.06 14.42
CA THR A 120 -3.54 29.69 13.81
C THR A 120 -3.21 30.62 12.65
N SER A 121 -1.98 31.14 12.57
CA SER A 121 -1.57 32.09 11.53
C SER A 121 -0.88 31.46 10.31
N LEU A 122 -0.57 30.15 10.36
CA LEU A 122 0.13 29.47 9.26
C LEU A 122 -0.74 29.25 8.02
N GLU A 123 -2.07 29.27 8.16
CA GLU A 123 -3.02 29.13 7.04
C GLU A 123 -3.12 30.42 6.19
N ASP A 124 -2.59 31.56 6.68
CA ASP A 124 -2.69 32.87 6.01
C ASP A 124 -1.40 33.28 5.26
N GLU A 125 -0.34 32.45 5.27
CA GLU A 125 0.88 32.73 4.49
C GLU A 125 0.65 32.39 3.01
N GLU A 126 0.87 33.36 2.11
CA GLU A 126 0.83 33.13 0.66
C GLU A 126 1.87 32.07 0.28
N GLU A 127 1.38 30.90 -0.11
CA GLU A 127 2.24 29.77 -0.43
C GLU A 127 3.07 30.03 -1.70
N GLU A 128 4.35 29.66 -1.64
CA GLU A 128 5.25 29.76 -2.79
C GLU A 128 4.80 28.83 -3.93
N LEU A 129 4.75 29.39 -5.14
CA LEU A 129 4.53 28.64 -6.37
C LEU A 129 5.67 27.65 -6.61
N ARG A 130 5.34 26.50 -7.22
CA ARG A 130 6.36 25.53 -7.61
C ARG A 130 7.15 26.05 -8.82
N PRO A 131 8.48 25.89 -8.85
CA PRO A 131 9.31 26.36 -9.97
C PRO A 131 8.91 25.71 -11.31
N GLU A 132 8.54 24.43 -11.30
CA GLU A 132 8.03 23.71 -12.49
C GLU A 132 6.74 24.34 -13.04
N TYR A 133 5.87 24.83 -12.16
CA TYR A 133 4.64 25.51 -12.54
C TYR A 133 4.94 26.92 -13.08
N GLU A 134 5.89 27.63 -12.47
CA GLU A 134 6.36 28.93 -12.97
C GLU A 134 6.97 28.82 -14.37
N GLU A 135 7.79 27.81 -14.62
CA GLU A 135 8.38 27.52 -15.93
C GLU A 135 7.28 27.24 -16.98
N ALA A 136 6.31 26.39 -16.66
CA ALA A 136 5.19 26.08 -17.56
C ALA A 136 4.31 27.32 -17.83
N LEU A 137 4.07 28.14 -16.81
CA LEU A 137 3.34 29.39 -16.94
C LEU A 137 4.10 30.38 -17.84
N GLN A 138 5.41 30.48 -17.68
CA GLN A 138 6.25 31.35 -18.49
C GLN A 138 6.28 30.89 -19.97
N GLU A 139 6.36 29.59 -20.22
CA GLU A 139 6.27 29.04 -21.58
C GLU A 139 4.92 29.36 -22.24
N LYS A 140 3.82 29.26 -21.48
CA LYS A 140 2.49 29.65 -21.96
C LYS A 140 2.42 31.15 -22.27
N LYS A 141 2.94 32.00 -21.38
CA LYS A 141 3.05 33.45 -21.60
C LYS A 141 3.80 33.75 -22.89
N ASP A 142 4.90 33.08 -23.16
CA ASP A 142 5.71 33.26 -24.37
C ASP A 142 4.96 32.82 -25.64
N LYS A 143 4.23 31.70 -25.59
CA LYS A 143 3.39 31.21 -26.70
C LYS A 143 2.26 32.18 -27.02
N VAL A 144 1.56 32.71 -26.00
CA VAL A 144 0.50 33.70 -26.18
C VAL A 144 1.07 35.00 -26.77
N LYS A 145 2.19 35.50 -26.24
CA LYS A 145 2.89 36.68 -26.78
C LYS A 145 3.29 36.48 -28.25
N ALA A 146 3.80 35.31 -28.62
CA ALA A 146 4.14 34.96 -30.00
C ALA A 146 2.91 34.88 -30.93
N ALA A 147 1.80 34.32 -30.45
CA ALA A 147 0.54 34.22 -31.20
C ALA A 147 -0.10 35.60 -31.42
N SER A 148 -0.13 36.44 -30.39
CA SER A 148 -0.61 37.83 -30.48
C SER A 148 0.23 38.65 -31.45
N LYS A 149 1.56 38.51 -31.42
CA LYS A 149 2.46 39.18 -32.38
C LYS A 149 2.19 38.74 -33.83
N LYS A 150 1.91 37.46 -34.08
CA LYS A 150 1.50 36.97 -35.41
C LYS A 150 0.15 37.53 -35.85
N LYS A 151 -0.84 37.61 -34.96
CA LYS A 151 -2.16 38.20 -35.26
C LYS A 151 -2.06 39.70 -35.57
N LEU A 152 -1.24 40.45 -34.84
CA LEU A 152 -1.02 41.88 -35.06
C LEU A 152 -0.32 42.18 -36.39
N ILE A 153 0.50 41.26 -36.89
CA ILE A 153 1.15 41.37 -38.22
C ILE A 153 0.15 41.08 -39.35
N HIS A 154 -0.87 40.26 -39.11
CA HIS A 154 -1.87 39.89 -40.12
C HIS A 154 -3.12 40.79 -40.14
N ALA A 155 -3.49 41.40 -39.01
CA ALA A 155 -4.53 42.41 -38.94
C ALA A 155 -3.91 43.78 -39.29
N GLY A 156 -4.10 44.25 -40.52
CA GLY A 156 -3.81 45.66 -40.86
C GLY A 156 -4.65 46.63 -40.01
N GLU A 157 -4.22 47.89 -39.91
CA GLU A 157 -4.83 48.99 -39.13
C GLU A 157 -6.36 49.02 -39.22
N GLY A 158 -7.03 48.37 -38.26
CA GLY A 158 -8.48 48.29 -38.15
C GLY A 158 -8.89 48.35 -36.69
N ILE A 159 -10.09 48.87 -36.43
CA ILE A 159 -10.64 49.20 -35.09
C ILE A 159 -10.69 47.96 -34.16
N ASP A 160 -10.67 46.75 -34.72
CA ASP A 160 -10.66 45.48 -33.98
C ASP A 160 -9.29 45.17 -33.34
N GLY A 161 -8.20 45.76 -33.86
CA GLY A 161 -6.83 45.56 -33.38
C GLY A 161 -6.57 46.12 -31.98
N GLU A 162 -7.26 47.19 -31.57
CA GLU A 162 -7.07 47.83 -30.25
C GLU A 162 -7.68 46.98 -29.12
N LYS A 163 -8.80 46.29 -29.39
CA LYS A 163 -9.39 45.29 -28.49
C LYS A 163 -8.50 44.06 -28.35
N ASP A 164 -7.96 43.56 -29.46
CA ASP A 164 -7.03 42.43 -29.45
C ASP A 164 -5.69 42.78 -28.78
N GLN A 165 -5.26 44.04 -28.87
CA GLN A 165 -4.06 44.55 -28.20
C GLN A 165 -4.27 44.70 -26.68
N MET A 166 -5.48 45.11 -26.24
CA MET A 166 -5.87 45.10 -24.83
C MET A 166 -6.02 43.68 -24.25
N LEU A 167 -6.56 42.73 -25.03
CA LEU A 167 -6.63 41.32 -24.61
C LEU A 167 -5.24 40.66 -24.55
N ALA A 168 -4.32 41.06 -25.43
CA ALA A 168 -2.95 40.56 -25.45
C ALA A 168 -2.05 41.14 -24.34
N SER A 169 -2.42 42.26 -23.73
CA SER A 169 -1.72 42.82 -22.55
C SER A 169 -2.20 42.24 -21.23
N GLN A 170 -3.29 41.47 -21.23
CA GLN A 170 -3.72 40.72 -20.05
C GLN A 170 -2.88 39.45 -19.95
N GLU A 171 -1.89 39.45 -19.07
CA GLU A 171 -1.10 38.25 -18.81
C GLU A 171 -1.99 37.17 -18.20
N PRO A 172 -1.89 35.90 -18.65
CA PRO A 172 -2.61 34.82 -17.98
C PRO A 172 -2.06 34.64 -16.57
N ASP A 173 -2.94 34.81 -15.57
CA ASP A 173 -2.64 34.62 -14.15
C ASP A 173 -2.54 33.12 -13.77
N SER A 174 -3.05 32.22 -14.61
CA SER A 174 -2.90 30.76 -14.44
C SER A 174 -3.01 29.99 -15.75
N LEU A 175 -2.60 28.70 -15.74
CA LEU A 175 -2.94 27.78 -16.83
C LEU A 175 -4.47 27.61 -16.96
N ASP A 176 -4.95 27.39 -18.19
CA ASP A 176 -6.39 27.34 -18.48
C ASP A 176 -6.96 25.96 -18.15
N ILE A 177 -8.24 25.91 -17.78
CA ILE A 177 -8.97 24.67 -17.43
C ILE A 177 -9.01 23.68 -18.61
N GLU A 178 -8.98 24.17 -19.84
CA GLU A 178 -9.03 23.36 -21.06
C GLU A 178 -7.73 22.58 -21.31
N ASP A 179 -6.58 23.13 -20.87
CA ASP A 179 -5.29 22.43 -20.88
C ASP A 179 -5.26 21.32 -19.79
N HIS A 180 -5.88 21.58 -18.63
CA HIS A 180 -6.02 20.58 -17.56
C HIS A 180 -7.01 19.46 -17.88
N LEU A 181 -7.99 19.66 -18.78
CA LEU A 181 -9.01 18.66 -19.11
C LEU A 181 -8.41 17.41 -19.77
N SER A 182 -7.44 17.59 -20.66
CA SER A 182 -6.71 16.48 -21.29
C SER A 182 -5.90 15.69 -20.25
N GLY A 183 -5.21 16.39 -19.33
CA GLY A 183 -4.50 15.79 -18.21
C GLY A 183 -5.45 15.02 -17.28
N PHE A 184 -6.58 15.60 -16.91
CA PHE A 184 -7.58 14.95 -16.07
C PHE A 184 -8.12 13.65 -16.70
N LEU A 185 -8.40 13.66 -18.01
CA LEU A 185 -8.83 12.45 -18.73
C LEU A 185 -7.75 11.36 -18.73
N ILE A 186 -6.48 11.73 -18.93
CA ILE A 186 -5.35 10.80 -18.85
C ILE A 186 -5.24 10.23 -17.43
N ASN A 187 -5.46 11.05 -16.39
CA ASN A 187 -5.35 10.61 -15.01
C ASN A 187 -6.46 9.66 -14.61
N VAL A 188 -7.71 9.99 -14.93
CA VAL A 188 -8.84 9.10 -14.68
C VAL A 188 -8.67 7.79 -15.46
N SER A 189 -8.25 7.86 -16.73
CA SER A 189 -7.98 6.67 -17.55
C SER A 189 -6.86 5.81 -16.95
N THR A 190 -5.76 6.42 -16.52
CA THR A 190 -4.62 5.72 -15.91
C THR A 190 -5.01 5.10 -14.58
N LEU A 191 -5.75 5.82 -13.72
CA LEU A 191 -6.25 5.27 -12.46
C LEU A 191 -7.17 4.07 -12.69
N LEU A 192 -8.11 4.14 -13.63
CA LEU A 192 -8.99 3.01 -13.98
C LEU A 192 -8.19 1.81 -14.52
N LEU A 193 -7.16 2.05 -15.32
CA LEU A 193 -6.26 1.00 -15.81
C LEU A 193 -5.53 0.32 -14.65
N LEU A 194 -4.99 1.08 -13.70
CA LEU A 194 -4.27 0.53 -12.55
C LEU A 194 -5.20 -0.30 -11.65
N ILE A 195 -6.45 0.15 -11.47
CA ILE A 195 -7.48 -0.64 -10.80
C ILE A 195 -7.67 -1.99 -11.51
N PHE A 196 -7.83 -1.97 -12.83
CA PHE A 196 -7.98 -3.21 -13.60
C PHE A 196 -6.76 -4.14 -13.45
N VAL A 197 -5.55 -3.58 -13.42
CA VAL A 197 -4.31 -4.34 -13.18
C VAL A 197 -4.34 -5.04 -11.81
N THR A 198 -4.80 -4.38 -10.74
CA THR A 198 -4.90 -5.03 -9.42
C THR A 198 -5.85 -6.24 -9.44
N PHE A 199 -7.05 -6.09 -10.02
CA PHE A 199 -8.01 -7.19 -10.11
C PHE A 199 -7.51 -8.32 -11.02
N SER A 200 -6.82 -7.97 -12.11
CA SER A 200 -6.18 -8.95 -12.99
C SER A 200 -5.06 -9.72 -12.28
N ALA A 201 -4.24 -9.05 -11.46
CA ALA A 201 -3.20 -9.68 -10.67
C ALA A 201 -3.79 -10.69 -9.66
N VAL A 202 -4.83 -10.29 -8.91
CA VAL A 202 -5.54 -11.17 -7.97
C VAL A 202 -6.13 -12.38 -8.69
N PHE A 203 -6.77 -12.16 -9.84
CA PHE A 203 -7.30 -13.23 -10.66
C PHE A 203 -6.19 -14.17 -11.17
N GLY A 204 -5.03 -13.62 -11.55
CA GLY A 204 -3.85 -14.40 -11.92
C GLY A 204 -3.34 -15.30 -10.79
N VAL A 205 -3.32 -14.80 -9.54
CA VAL A 205 -2.98 -15.62 -8.37
C VAL A 205 -4.01 -16.73 -8.12
N ALA A 206 -5.29 -16.44 -8.32
CA ALA A 206 -6.35 -17.46 -8.20
C ALA A 206 -6.18 -18.58 -9.23
N VAL A 207 -5.92 -18.22 -10.49
CA VAL A 207 -5.63 -19.19 -11.56
C VAL A 207 -4.37 -20.00 -11.25
N TYR A 208 -3.30 -19.37 -10.75
CA TYR A 208 -2.10 -20.07 -10.30
C TYR A 208 -2.42 -21.14 -9.26
N ARG A 209 -3.27 -20.86 -8.28
CA ARG A 209 -3.66 -21.84 -7.25
C ARG A 209 -4.41 -23.03 -7.85
N ILE A 210 -5.34 -22.78 -8.77
CA ILE A 210 -6.10 -23.84 -9.46
C ILE A 210 -5.14 -24.75 -10.24
N CYS A 211 -4.22 -24.16 -11.02
CA CYS A 211 -3.23 -24.92 -11.78
C CYS A 211 -2.26 -25.69 -10.88
N MET A 212 -1.78 -25.09 -9.80
CA MET A 212 -0.87 -25.76 -8.88
C MET A 212 -1.56 -26.89 -8.12
N LEU A 213 -2.84 -26.73 -7.75
CA LEU A 213 -3.63 -27.79 -7.12
C LEU A 213 -3.77 -29.01 -8.02
N SER A 214 -4.09 -28.81 -9.31
CA SER A 214 -4.22 -29.92 -10.26
C SER A 214 -2.89 -30.61 -10.52
N VAL A 215 -1.81 -29.85 -10.75
CA VAL A 215 -0.46 -30.39 -11.01
C VAL A 215 0.10 -31.12 -9.79
N TRP A 216 -0.02 -30.55 -8.58
CA TRP A 216 0.53 -31.19 -7.39
C TRP A 216 -0.24 -32.45 -6.98
N SER A 217 -1.54 -32.52 -7.29
CA SER A 217 -2.35 -33.73 -7.06
C SER A 217 -1.92 -34.89 -7.97
N MET A 218 -1.18 -34.64 -9.05
CA MET A 218 -0.63 -35.66 -9.93
C MET A 218 0.66 -36.31 -9.40
N ASN A 219 1.30 -35.76 -8.35
CA ASN A 219 2.53 -36.33 -7.81
C ASN A 219 2.30 -37.76 -7.33
N PRO A 220 3.19 -38.72 -7.65
CA PRO A 220 3.01 -40.13 -7.29
C PRO A 220 3.14 -40.40 -5.78
N ASP A 221 3.81 -39.52 -5.03
CA ASP A 221 4.07 -39.69 -3.61
C ASP A 221 2.83 -39.39 -2.74
N ALA A 222 2.43 -40.37 -1.92
CA ALA A 222 1.23 -40.27 -1.07
C ALA A 222 1.32 -39.17 0.01
N GLU A 223 2.52 -38.92 0.55
CA GLU A 223 2.75 -37.84 1.52
C GLU A 223 2.66 -36.45 0.87
N ALA A 224 3.16 -36.31 -0.35
CA ALA A 224 3.02 -35.10 -1.13
C ALA A 224 1.55 -34.82 -1.45
N LYS A 225 0.78 -35.85 -1.84
CA LYS A 225 -0.67 -35.76 -2.08
C LYS A 225 -1.46 -35.31 -0.85
N ALA A 226 -1.13 -35.81 0.33
CA ALA A 226 -1.83 -35.46 1.57
C ALA A 226 -1.60 -33.99 1.99
N SER A 227 -0.45 -33.41 1.64
CA SER A 227 -0.09 -32.04 2.01
C SER A 227 -0.36 -30.99 0.92
N VAL A 228 -0.84 -31.38 -0.27
CA VAL A 228 -1.04 -30.48 -1.42
C VAL A 228 -1.87 -29.25 -1.06
N ARG A 229 -3.02 -29.42 -0.40
CA ARG A 229 -3.91 -28.31 -0.05
C ARG A 229 -3.18 -27.26 0.78
N MET A 230 -2.47 -27.69 1.83
CA MET A 230 -1.76 -26.77 2.70
C MET A 230 -0.60 -26.08 1.96
N THR A 231 0.13 -26.83 1.15
CA THR A 231 1.24 -26.29 0.35
C THR A 231 0.76 -25.25 -0.65
N VAL A 232 -0.28 -25.54 -1.44
CA VAL A 232 -0.82 -24.62 -2.45
C VAL A 232 -1.42 -23.37 -1.82
N THR A 233 -2.13 -23.48 -0.70
CA THR A 233 -2.63 -22.30 0.03
C THR A 233 -1.48 -21.46 0.56
N THR A 234 -0.43 -22.08 1.13
CA THR A 234 0.73 -21.35 1.68
C THR A 234 1.53 -20.67 0.57
N THR A 235 1.87 -21.36 -0.51
CA THR A 235 2.58 -20.78 -1.65
C THR A 235 1.77 -19.68 -2.33
N GLY A 236 0.45 -19.87 -2.42
CA GLY A 236 -0.47 -18.86 -2.94
C GLY A 236 -0.57 -17.60 -2.07
N ILE A 237 -0.43 -17.71 -0.75
CA ILE A 237 -0.38 -16.55 0.16
C ILE A 237 0.95 -15.80 -0.01
N ILE A 238 2.07 -16.53 -0.07
CA ILE A 238 3.41 -15.94 -0.27
C ILE A 238 3.50 -15.22 -1.62
N LEU A 239 3.00 -15.84 -2.69
CA LEU A 239 2.99 -15.23 -4.02
C LEU A 239 2.12 -13.96 -4.05
N ASN A 240 0.95 -14.00 -3.41
CA ASN A 240 0.10 -12.82 -3.27
C ASN A 240 0.81 -11.68 -2.52
N MET A 241 1.49 -11.99 -1.41
CA MET A 241 2.29 -11.01 -0.66
C MET A 241 3.37 -10.39 -1.54
N LEU A 242 4.12 -11.19 -2.31
CA LEU A 242 5.16 -10.70 -3.20
C LEU A 242 4.60 -9.78 -4.28
N VAL A 243 3.49 -10.17 -4.91
CA VAL A 243 2.81 -9.35 -5.92
C VAL A 243 2.36 -8.02 -5.33
N VAL A 244 1.75 -8.03 -4.14
CA VAL A 244 1.32 -6.80 -3.46
C VAL A 244 2.52 -5.88 -3.18
N LEU A 245 3.61 -6.39 -2.63
CA LEU A 245 4.81 -5.60 -2.33
C LEU A 245 5.41 -4.96 -3.58
N VAL A 246 5.53 -5.71 -4.68
CA VAL A 246 6.09 -5.17 -5.94
C VAL A 246 5.17 -4.12 -6.55
N LEU A 247 3.85 -4.37 -6.57
CA LEU A 247 2.89 -3.42 -7.14
C LEU A 247 2.78 -2.13 -6.31
N GLU A 248 2.97 -2.18 -4.99
CA GLU A 248 2.96 -0.98 -4.15
C GLU A 248 4.08 0.01 -4.50
N GLU A 249 5.29 -0.49 -4.76
CA GLU A 249 6.42 0.34 -5.20
C GLU A 249 6.15 0.95 -6.58
N VAL A 250 5.65 0.13 -7.52
CA VAL A 250 5.28 0.58 -8.87
C VAL A 250 4.18 1.65 -8.80
N TYR A 251 3.17 1.47 -7.96
CA TYR A 251 2.09 2.45 -7.79
C TYR A 251 2.55 3.73 -7.09
N GLY A 252 3.52 3.66 -6.18
CA GLY A 252 4.19 4.84 -5.63
C GLY A 252 4.85 5.67 -6.72
N ALA A 253 5.67 5.04 -7.56
CA ALA A 253 6.35 5.71 -8.67
C ALA A 253 5.37 6.28 -9.71
N ILE A 254 4.32 5.53 -10.05
CA ILE A 254 3.30 6.01 -11.00
C ILE A 254 2.51 7.18 -10.41
N ALA A 255 2.21 7.18 -9.11
CA ALA A 255 1.51 8.29 -8.46
C ALA A 255 2.31 9.59 -8.57
N VAL A 256 3.62 9.56 -8.32
CA VAL A 256 4.53 10.71 -8.48
C VAL A 256 4.52 11.19 -9.92
N TRP A 257 4.74 10.29 -10.87
CA TRP A 257 4.73 10.62 -12.30
C TRP A 257 3.40 11.24 -12.75
N LEU A 258 2.27 10.72 -12.25
CA LEU A 258 0.95 11.23 -12.58
C LEU A 258 0.71 12.63 -11.99
N THR A 259 1.19 12.89 -10.77
CA THR A 259 1.10 14.23 -10.16
C THR A 259 2.04 15.24 -10.80
N GLU A 260 3.21 14.83 -11.28
CA GLU A 260 4.10 15.69 -12.06
C GLU A 260 3.44 16.12 -13.37
N LEU A 261 2.71 15.21 -14.03
CA LEU A 261 1.96 15.51 -15.25
C LEU A 261 0.79 16.48 -15.02
N GLU A 262 0.20 16.50 -13.82
CA GLU A 262 -0.90 17.41 -13.46
C GLU A 262 -0.47 18.86 -13.26
N LEU A 263 0.82 19.13 -13.03
CA LEU A 263 1.36 20.48 -12.78
C LEU A 263 0.48 21.31 -11.80
N PRO A 264 0.30 20.89 -10.54
CA PRO A 264 -0.38 21.69 -9.52
C PRO A 264 0.39 22.97 -9.18
N LYS A 265 -0.32 23.99 -8.70
CA LYS A 265 0.21 25.36 -8.55
C LYS A 265 1.16 25.49 -7.36
N THR A 266 0.74 24.98 -6.20
CA THR A 266 1.48 25.09 -4.94
C THR A 266 2.08 23.74 -4.53
N LYS A 267 3.01 23.77 -3.57
CA LYS A 267 3.59 22.55 -2.98
C LYS A 267 2.54 21.77 -2.17
N GLU A 268 1.68 22.46 -1.42
CA GLU A 268 0.61 21.81 -0.65
C GLU A 268 -0.37 21.07 -1.58
N GLU A 269 -0.81 21.72 -2.66
CA GLU A 269 -1.72 21.10 -3.63
C GLU A 269 -1.08 19.87 -4.31
N PHE A 270 0.24 19.92 -4.57
CA PHE A 270 0.99 18.76 -5.06
C PHE A 270 0.99 17.61 -4.05
N GLU A 271 1.32 17.89 -2.79
CA GLU A 271 1.36 16.89 -1.73
C GLU A 271 -0.03 16.29 -1.46
N GLU A 272 -1.09 17.09 -1.40
CA GLU A 272 -2.46 16.60 -1.20
C GLU A 272 -2.89 15.66 -2.33
N LYS A 273 -2.66 16.06 -3.58
CA LYS A 273 -2.98 15.25 -4.76
C LYS A 273 -2.15 13.97 -4.80
N LEU A 274 -0.87 14.02 -4.41
CA LEU A 274 0.02 12.86 -4.34
C LEU A 274 -0.43 11.89 -3.26
N ILE A 275 -0.75 12.39 -2.06
CA ILE A 275 -1.27 11.59 -0.94
C ILE A 275 -2.55 10.90 -1.35
N PHE A 276 -3.52 11.63 -1.92
CA PHE A 276 -4.79 11.05 -2.32
C PHE A 276 -4.63 9.91 -3.34
N LYS A 277 -3.85 10.14 -4.42
CA LYS A 277 -3.63 9.14 -5.47
C LYS A 277 -2.85 7.93 -4.96
N SER A 278 -1.76 8.16 -4.26
CA SER A 278 -0.91 7.10 -3.73
C SER A 278 -1.65 6.26 -2.68
N PHE A 279 -2.40 6.90 -1.78
CA PHE A 279 -3.24 6.21 -0.80
C PHE A 279 -4.30 5.34 -1.48
N PHE A 280 -5.02 5.90 -2.46
CA PHE A 280 -6.07 5.17 -3.16
C PHE A 280 -5.54 3.93 -3.90
N LEU A 281 -4.45 4.09 -4.66
CA LEU A 281 -3.84 2.98 -5.39
C LEU A 281 -3.25 1.90 -4.47
N LYS A 282 -2.50 2.30 -3.43
CA LYS A 282 -1.93 1.37 -2.46
C LYS A 282 -3.03 0.64 -1.66
N SER A 283 -4.08 1.35 -1.25
CA SER A 283 -5.24 0.78 -0.53
C SER A 283 -5.96 -0.27 -1.38
N MET A 284 -6.26 0.05 -2.64
CA MET A 284 -6.90 -0.92 -3.53
C MET A 284 -6.03 -2.16 -3.75
N ASN A 285 -4.73 -1.99 -3.94
CA ASN A 285 -3.81 -3.12 -4.09
C ASN A 285 -3.71 -4.00 -2.84
N ALA A 286 -3.60 -3.38 -1.67
CA ALA A 286 -3.47 -4.09 -0.40
C ALA A 286 -4.75 -4.86 -0.04
N PHE A 287 -5.92 -4.26 -0.29
CA PHE A 287 -7.21 -4.86 0.08
C PHE A 287 -7.84 -5.75 -1.00
N ALA A 288 -7.52 -5.58 -2.30
CA ALA A 288 -8.15 -6.38 -3.37
C ALA A 288 -8.00 -7.90 -3.17
N PRO A 289 -6.82 -8.45 -2.81
CA PRO A 289 -6.71 -9.87 -2.51
C PRO A 289 -7.53 -10.32 -1.29
N ILE A 290 -7.70 -9.44 -0.30
CA ILE A 290 -8.48 -9.72 0.92
C ILE A 290 -9.97 -9.73 0.58
N PHE A 291 -10.45 -8.75 -0.19
CA PHE A 291 -11.81 -8.69 -0.70
C PHE A 291 -12.16 -9.92 -1.54
N TYR A 292 -11.23 -10.38 -2.39
CA TYR A 292 -11.42 -11.59 -3.20
C TYR A 292 -11.67 -12.82 -2.32
N VAL A 293 -10.78 -13.09 -1.36
CA VAL A 293 -10.90 -14.27 -0.49
C VAL A 293 -12.12 -14.19 0.43
N ALA A 294 -12.53 -12.99 0.85
CA ALA A 294 -13.67 -12.80 1.76
C ALA A 294 -15.03 -12.92 1.09
N PHE A 295 -15.19 -12.36 -0.12
CA PHE A 295 -16.51 -12.22 -0.74
C PHE A 295 -16.71 -13.08 -2.00
N PHE A 296 -15.64 -13.36 -2.76
CA PHE A 296 -15.75 -14.02 -4.06
C PHE A 296 -15.34 -15.49 -4.02
N LYS A 297 -14.33 -15.85 -3.21
CA LYS A 297 -13.83 -17.22 -3.10
C LYS A 297 -14.89 -18.16 -2.52
N GLY A 298 -15.10 -19.30 -3.18
CA GLY A 298 -16.07 -20.33 -2.76
C GLY A 298 -17.55 -19.97 -2.94
N ARG A 299 -17.90 -18.73 -3.31
CA ARG A 299 -19.31 -18.31 -3.46
C ARG A 299 -19.95 -18.77 -4.78
N PHE A 300 -19.13 -18.97 -5.81
CA PHE A 300 -19.53 -19.29 -7.19
C PHE A 300 -19.11 -20.71 -7.64
N GLY A 301 -18.93 -21.66 -6.73
CA GLY A 301 -18.46 -23.03 -7.06
C GLY A 301 -19.48 -23.91 -7.81
N GLY A 302 -20.78 -23.65 -7.66
CA GLY A 302 -21.84 -24.53 -8.19
C GLY A 302 -22.08 -25.74 -7.29
N ARG A 303 -22.60 -26.84 -7.85
CA ARG A 303 -22.90 -28.09 -7.12
C ARG A 303 -22.27 -29.29 -7.83
N PRO A 304 -22.01 -30.41 -7.14
CA PRO A 304 -21.55 -31.62 -7.79
C PRO A 304 -22.45 -32.04 -8.96
N GLY A 305 -21.86 -32.10 -10.16
CA GLY A 305 -22.54 -32.38 -11.42
C GLY A 305 -22.86 -31.16 -12.30
N ASP A 306 -22.78 -29.95 -11.75
CA ASP A 306 -22.98 -28.68 -12.47
C ASP A 306 -22.09 -27.60 -11.85
N TYR A 307 -20.81 -27.62 -12.23
CA TYR A 307 -19.79 -26.70 -11.76
C TYR A 307 -19.65 -25.48 -12.68
N VAL A 308 -19.26 -24.35 -12.11
CA VAL A 308 -18.94 -23.14 -12.89
C VAL A 308 -17.48 -23.21 -13.35
N TYR A 309 -17.28 -23.22 -14.66
CA TYR A 309 -15.98 -23.24 -15.29
C TYR A 309 -15.56 -21.85 -15.76
N VAL A 310 -14.34 -21.47 -15.42
CA VAL A 310 -13.65 -20.29 -15.94
C VAL A 310 -12.95 -20.66 -17.23
N PHE A 311 -13.19 -19.90 -18.30
CA PHE A 311 -12.68 -20.16 -19.64
C PHE A 311 -13.03 -21.56 -20.20
N GLY A 312 -14.04 -22.23 -19.65
CA GLY A 312 -14.52 -23.54 -20.11
C GLY A 312 -13.76 -24.76 -19.52
N ASP A 313 -12.52 -24.58 -19.09
CA ASP A 313 -11.65 -25.71 -18.70
C ASP A 313 -11.26 -25.73 -17.21
N TYR A 314 -11.35 -24.61 -16.49
CA TYR A 314 -10.87 -24.51 -15.10
C TYR A 314 -12.04 -24.33 -14.12
N ARG A 315 -12.22 -25.29 -13.21
CA ARG A 315 -13.21 -25.19 -12.12
C ARG A 315 -12.84 -24.07 -11.14
N MET A 316 -13.84 -23.28 -10.73
CA MET A 316 -13.67 -22.21 -9.73
C MET A 316 -13.16 -22.74 -8.38
N GLU A 317 -12.35 -21.93 -7.69
CA GLU A 317 -11.77 -22.28 -6.39
C GLU A 317 -12.84 -22.34 -5.28
N GLU A 318 -12.79 -23.41 -4.48
CA GLU A 318 -13.68 -23.65 -3.33
C GLU A 318 -12.97 -23.37 -2.00
N CYS A 319 -13.75 -22.96 -0.99
CA CYS A 319 -13.25 -22.84 0.37
C CYS A 319 -13.11 -24.21 1.04
N ALA A 320 -12.24 -24.30 2.06
CA ALA A 320 -12.27 -25.44 2.97
C ALA A 320 -13.61 -25.49 3.74
N PRO A 321 -14.06 -26.67 4.23
CA PRO A 321 -15.30 -26.79 4.99
C PRO A 321 -15.44 -25.84 6.20
N PRO A 322 -14.38 -25.58 7.02
CA PRO A 322 -14.48 -24.61 8.11
C PRO A 322 -14.44 -23.14 7.65
N GLY A 323 -14.46 -22.89 6.33
CA GLY A 323 -14.42 -21.57 5.72
C GLY A 323 -13.04 -21.13 5.22
N CYS A 324 -13.00 -19.96 4.60
CA CYS A 324 -11.77 -19.28 4.14
C CYS A 324 -11.24 -18.24 5.16
N LEU A 325 -11.85 -18.15 6.35
CA LEU A 325 -11.51 -17.13 7.34
C LEU A 325 -10.06 -17.23 7.83
N ILE A 326 -9.54 -18.45 8.03
CA ILE A 326 -8.13 -18.65 8.37
C ILE A 326 -7.20 -18.19 7.26
N GLU A 327 -7.55 -18.42 6.00
CA GLU A 327 -6.74 -17.93 4.88
C GLU A 327 -6.68 -16.40 4.90
N LEU A 328 -7.80 -15.72 5.20
CA LEU A 328 -7.84 -14.27 5.38
C LEU A 328 -6.97 -13.81 6.54
N CYS A 329 -7.07 -14.46 7.71
CA CYS A 329 -6.28 -14.11 8.89
C CYS A 329 -4.78 -14.26 8.63
N ILE A 330 -4.36 -15.36 7.98
CA ILE A 330 -2.96 -15.57 7.63
C ILE A 330 -2.52 -14.50 6.63
N GLN A 331 -3.32 -14.21 5.61
CA GLN A 331 -3.00 -13.19 4.61
C GLN A 331 -2.88 -11.78 5.23
N LEU A 332 -3.80 -11.40 6.12
CA LEU A 332 -3.72 -10.15 6.89
C LEU A 332 -2.47 -10.11 7.76
N SER A 333 -2.18 -11.18 8.49
CA SER A 333 -0.99 -11.26 9.33
C SER A 333 0.30 -11.16 8.51
N MET A 334 0.35 -11.79 7.33
CA MET A 334 1.50 -11.75 6.44
C MET A 334 1.68 -10.37 5.81
N ILE A 335 0.60 -9.66 5.46
CA ILE A 335 0.70 -8.29 4.95
C ILE A 335 1.12 -7.34 6.07
N MET A 336 0.50 -7.40 7.25
CA MET A 336 0.82 -6.52 8.38
C MET A 336 2.23 -6.77 8.92
N LEU A 337 2.60 -8.03 9.20
CA LEU A 337 3.93 -8.38 9.68
C LEU A 337 4.97 -8.27 8.56
N GLY A 338 4.59 -8.59 7.33
CA GLY A 338 5.49 -8.52 6.17
C GLY A 338 5.94 -7.09 5.89
N LYS A 339 5.03 -6.12 5.87
CA LYS A 339 5.38 -4.71 5.72
C LYS A 339 6.23 -4.20 6.89
N GLN A 340 5.80 -4.45 8.13
CA GLN A 340 6.53 -3.99 9.32
C GLN A 340 7.92 -4.63 9.47
N LEU A 341 8.09 -5.90 9.10
CA LEU A 341 9.37 -6.61 9.25
C LEU A 341 10.29 -6.43 8.04
N ILE A 342 9.75 -6.44 6.82
CA ILE A 342 10.55 -6.40 5.59
C ILE A 342 10.80 -4.96 5.15
N GLN A 343 9.79 -4.09 5.11
CA GLN A 343 10.01 -2.73 4.65
C GLN A 343 10.60 -1.84 5.75
N ASN A 344 9.98 -1.81 6.93
CA ASN A 344 10.39 -0.90 8.00
C ASN A 344 11.77 -1.31 8.61
N ASN A 345 11.93 -2.54 9.11
CA ASN A 345 13.23 -2.94 9.68
C ASN A 345 14.36 -3.18 8.67
N VAL A 346 14.09 -3.69 7.46
CA VAL A 346 15.15 -3.94 6.47
C VAL A 346 15.40 -2.70 5.63
N PHE A 347 14.40 -2.08 5.00
CA PHE A 347 14.70 -0.93 4.14
C PHE A 347 15.05 0.33 4.92
N GLU A 348 14.39 0.64 6.04
CA GLU A 348 14.66 1.88 6.79
C GLU A 348 15.94 1.80 7.64
N VAL A 349 16.23 0.64 8.25
CA VAL A 349 17.44 0.50 9.10
C VAL A 349 18.62 -0.10 8.34
N LEU A 350 18.40 -1.08 7.45
CA LEU A 350 19.49 -1.78 6.76
C LEU A 350 20.01 -0.98 5.55
N ILE A 351 19.16 -0.37 4.71
CA ILE A 351 19.64 0.36 3.51
C ILE A 351 20.55 1.53 3.90
N PRO A 352 20.18 2.45 4.82
CA PRO A 352 21.05 3.59 5.15
C PRO A 352 22.36 3.13 5.80
N LYS A 353 22.31 2.07 6.63
CA LYS A 353 23.52 1.47 7.21
C LYS A 353 24.41 0.82 6.15
N LEU A 354 23.84 0.09 5.20
CA LEU A 354 24.59 -0.52 4.10
C LEU A 354 25.18 0.54 3.17
N LYS A 355 24.44 1.61 2.86
CA LYS A 355 24.93 2.73 2.04
C LYS A 355 26.04 3.49 2.75
N LYS A 356 25.92 3.73 4.05
CA LYS A 356 26.97 4.31 4.90
C LYS A 356 28.21 3.40 4.96
N MET A 357 28.02 2.11 5.14
CA MET A 357 29.11 1.12 5.12
C MET A 357 29.81 1.08 3.76
N TYR A 358 29.05 1.07 2.66
CA TYR A 358 29.58 1.09 1.30
C TYR A 358 30.36 2.37 1.01
N ARG A 359 29.85 3.55 1.39
CA ARG A 359 30.56 4.83 1.29
C ARG A 359 31.85 4.83 2.11
N THR A 360 31.82 4.29 3.33
CA THR A 360 33.02 4.19 4.18
C THR A 360 34.08 3.27 3.56
N ILE A 361 33.68 2.13 3.01
CA ILE A 361 34.58 1.20 2.30
C ILE A 361 35.14 1.85 1.03
N GLN A 362 34.32 2.61 0.28
CA GLN A 362 34.77 3.40 -0.87
C GLN A 362 35.79 4.47 -0.47
N GLU A 363 35.52 5.24 0.59
CA GLU A 363 36.45 6.23 1.14
C GLU A 363 37.77 5.59 1.60
N GLU A 364 37.73 4.42 2.25
CA GLU A 364 38.93 3.68 2.64
C GLU A 364 39.73 3.16 1.44
N LYS A 365 39.05 2.67 0.40
CA LYS A 365 39.70 2.24 -0.86
C LYS A 365 40.37 3.41 -1.58
N VAL A 366 39.71 4.57 -1.63
CA VAL A 366 40.28 5.80 -2.21
C VAL A 366 41.46 6.29 -1.38
N LYS A 367 41.36 6.29 -0.04
CA LYS A 367 42.48 6.64 0.85
C LYS A 367 43.67 5.70 0.70
N LYS A 368 43.45 4.39 0.53
CA LYS A 368 44.53 3.43 0.26
C LYS A 368 45.22 3.69 -1.09
N ARG A 369 44.44 3.95 -2.15
CA ARG A 369 45.00 4.33 -3.47
C ARG A 369 45.73 5.68 -3.46
N ALA A 370 45.24 6.64 -2.67
CA ALA A 370 45.91 7.93 -2.51
C ALA A 370 47.20 7.81 -1.69
N ALA A 371 47.20 6.98 -0.63
CA ALA A 371 48.39 6.70 0.18
C ALA A 371 49.48 5.93 -0.58
N GLU A 372 49.13 5.16 -1.61
CA GLU A 372 50.09 4.53 -2.52
C GLU A 372 50.71 5.52 -3.53
N ASN A 373 50.10 6.68 -3.76
CA ASN A 373 50.56 7.69 -4.72
C ASN A 373 51.20 8.93 -4.07
N GLU A 374 50.95 9.21 -2.79
CA GLU A 374 51.49 10.37 -2.07
C GLU A 374 52.52 9.96 -1.00
N GLU A 375 53.78 9.78 -1.41
CA GLU A 375 54.92 9.71 -0.48
C GLU A 375 55.40 11.11 -0.02
N ASN A 376 54.86 12.21 -0.55
CA ASN A 376 55.28 13.57 -0.17
C ASN A 376 54.08 14.52 -0.10
N ASN A 377 53.43 14.60 1.07
CA ASN A 377 52.97 15.84 1.71
C ASN A 377 52.20 15.51 2.98
N THR A 378 52.79 15.86 4.12
CA THR A 378 52.17 15.73 5.44
C THR A 378 51.21 16.89 5.67
N GLU A 379 50.06 16.91 4.98
CA GLU A 379 48.97 17.79 5.39
C GLU A 379 48.32 17.22 6.66
N GLU A 380 48.42 17.98 7.76
CA GLU A 380 47.64 17.73 8.98
C GLU A 380 46.15 17.66 8.61
N LYS A 381 45.60 16.44 8.59
CA LYS A 381 44.17 16.21 8.40
C LYS A 381 43.40 16.92 9.51
N ARG A 382 42.84 18.08 9.19
CA ARG A 382 41.94 18.80 10.10
C ARG A 382 40.83 17.85 10.55
N PRO A 383 40.44 17.88 11.85
CA PRO A 383 39.31 17.09 12.31
C PRO A 383 38.07 17.47 11.50
N LYS A 384 37.34 16.46 10.99
CA LYS A 384 36.11 16.67 10.23
C LYS A 384 35.17 17.60 11.01
N GLN A 385 34.76 18.70 10.38
CA GLN A 385 33.85 19.66 10.99
C GLN A 385 32.44 19.07 11.06
N GLN A 386 31.55 19.70 11.82
CA GLN A 386 30.20 19.17 12.01
C GLN A 386 29.41 19.09 10.70
N TYR A 387 29.53 20.10 9.83
CA TYR A 387 28.88 20.09 8.52
C TYR A 387 29.39 18.95 7.61
N ASP A 388 30.67 18.54 7.74
CA ASP A 388 31.21 17.41 6.96
C ASP A 388 30.54 16.10 7.37
N LYS A 389 30.13 15.99 8.64
CA LYS A 389 29.39 14.82 9.14
C LYS A 389 27.94 14.88 8.68
N ASP A 390 27.31 16.05 8.75
CA ASP A 390 25.91 16.21 8.37
C ASP A 390 25.72 16.03 6.85
N TYR A 391 26.66 16.50 6.02
CA TYR A 391 26.64 16.29 4.57
C TYR A 391 26.74 14.81 4.16
N THR A 392 27.31 13.94 5.01
CA THR A 392 27.36 12.50 4.72
C THR A 392 26.04 11.77 4.98
N LEU A 393 25.11 12.40 5.69
CA LEU A 393 23.78 11.86 5.95
C LEU A 393 22.89 11.96 4.70
N GLU A 394 21.81 11.20 4.71
CA GLU A 394 20.81 11.27 3.63
C GLU A 394 19.89 12.47 3.83
N PRO A 395 19.42 13.10 2.73
CA PRO A 395 18.43 14.16 2.82
C PRO A 395 17.12 13.60 3.37
N PHE A 396 16.39 14.43 4.12
CA PHE A 396 15.06 14.09 4.62
C PHE A 396 14.02 14.24 3.51
N GLU A 397 13.30 13.16 3.20
CA GLU A 397 12.30 13.09 2.10
C GLU A 397 10.88 13.47 2.52
N GLY A 398 10.70 14.01 3.74
CA GLY A 398 9.40 14.42 4.27
C GLY A 398 8.77 13.37 5.20
N VAL A 399 7.64 13.75 5.81
CA VAL A 399 6.89 12.90 6.77
C VAL A 399 5.79 12.07 6.11
N THR A 400 5.47 12.34 4.85
CA THR A 400 4.36 11.72 4.14
C THR A 400 4.47 10.20 4.02
N PRO A 401 5.65 9.62 3.64
CA PRO A 401 5.81 8.16 3.63
C PRO A 401 5.54 7.52 4.99
N GLU A 402 5.94 8.19 6.08
CA GLU A 402 5.75 7.73 7.47
C GLU A 402 4.29 7.75 7.92
N TYR A 403 3.48 8.69 7.40
CA TYR A 403 2.03 8.71 7.65
C TYR A 403 1.25 7.71 6.79
N MET A 404 1.83 7.28 5.66
CA MET A 404 1.21 6.30 4.78
C MET A 404 1.34 4.86 5.29
N GLU A 405 2.38 4.58 6.08
CA GLU A 405 2.52 3.34 6.84
C GLU A 405 1.47 3.27 7.97
#